data_AF-A0A7X8ZN20-F1
#
_entry.id   AF-A0A7X8ZN20-F1
#
_cell.length_a   1.000
_cell.length_b   1.000
_cell.length_c   1.000
_cell.angle_alpha   90.00
_cell.angle_beta   90.00
_cell.angle_gamma   90.00
#
_symmetry.space_group_name_H-M   'P 1'
#
loop_
_entity.id
_entity.type
_entity.pdbx_description
1 polymer ?
#
loop_
_entity_poly.entity_id
_entity_poly.type
_entity_poly.pdbx_seq_one_letter_code
_entity_poly.pdbx_strand_id
1 'polypeptide(L)'
;MKKFNIFITLLLTSLSLIFAQPRAEQVTPLDINVQNNFSSTNTQSILNSSDITSSLIEINNIYRYIDANFLYEVDPDKVKEGLASGLMNSLGDEYSYYISKEDSQEYAEDTSGTYVGIGTYLTKMNPSYTDYKDPKTYMVQIVSPFPGGPADRAGIRANDLISHVNGQD
;
A
#
# COMPACT_ATOMS: atom_id res chain seq x y z
N MET A 1 -14.32 45.33 52.68
CA MET A 1 -13.94 43.94 52.35
C MET A 1 -13.32 43.90 50.96
N LYS A 2 -12.46 42.91 50.70
CA LYS A 2 -11.64 42.66 49.48
C LYS A 2 -10.24 43.30 49.47
N LYS A 3 -9.37 42.75 50.34
CA LYS A 3 -7.93 42.60 50.06
C LYS A 3 -7.71 41.15 49.62
N PHE A 4 -7.55 40.90 48.32
CA PHE A 4 -7.00 39.65 47.76
C PHE A 4 -6.82 39.87 46.25
N ASN A 5 -5.77 39.27 45.67
CA ASN A 5 -5.45 39.20 44.21
C ASN A 5 -4.32 40.10 43.68
N ILE A 6 -3.17 40.10 44.35
CA ILE A 6 -1.87 40.43 43.71
C ILE A 6 -0.95 39.19 43.59
N PHE A 7 -1.21 38.12 44.35
CA PHE A 7 -0.41 36.89 44.32
C PHE A 7 -0.76 35.91 43.17
N ILE A 8 -1.96 35.99 42.60
CA ILE A 8 -2.40 35.06 41.53
C ILE A 8 -1.88 35.49 40.15
N THR A 9 -1.59 36.77 39.93
CA THR A 9 -1.12 37.27 38.64
C THR A 9 0.37 37.00 38.38
N LEU A 10 1.17 36.74 39.43
CA LEU A 10 2.62 36.50 39.30
C LEU A 10 2.95 35.03 38.96
N LEU A 11 1.98 34.11 39.07
CA LEU A 11 2.16 32.69 38.78
C LEU A 11 1.84 32.31 37.32
N LEU A 12 1.15 33.18 36.57
CA LEU A 12 0.76 32.91 35.17
C LEU A 12 1.76 33.45 34.13
N THR A 13 2.61 34.42 34.45
CA THR A 13 3.55 35.02 33.48
C THR A 13 4.85 34.25 33.29
N SER A 14 5.14 33.23 34.10
CA SER A 14 6.34 32.39 33.96
C SER A 14 6.14 31.16 33.07
N LEU A 15 4.95 30.93 32.50
CA LEU A 15 4.65 29.72 31.71
C LEU A 15 4.75 29.92 30.19
N SER A 16 5.12 31.11 29.70
CA SER A 16 5.15 31.43 28.26
C SER A 16 6.55 31.59 27.66
N LEU A 17 7.63 31.29 28.39
CA LEU A 17 9.00 31.29 27.86
C LEU A 17 9.65 29.90 27.91
N ILE A 18 9.11 28.95 27.14
CA ILE A 18 9.87 27.80 26.65
C ILE A 18 9.54 27.66 25.16
N PHE A 19 10.06 28.58 24.36
CA PHE A 19 10.10 28.47 22.91
C PHE A 19 11.53 28.76 22.47
N ALA A 20 12.07 27.90 21.60
CA ALA A 20 13.40 27.92 20.98
C ALA A 20 14.60 27.41 21.80
N GLN A 21 14.79 26.09 21.78
CA GLN A 21 16.13 25.51 21.63
C GLN A 21 16.11 24.52 20.46
N PRO A 22 17.14 24.46 19.59
CA PRO A 22 17.28 23.37 18.63
C PRO A 22 17.69 22.12 19.41
N ARG A 23 16.73 21.25 19.72
CA ARG A 23 17.04 19.89 20.13
C ARG A 23 17.43 19.12 18.88
N ALA A 24 18.69 18.73 18.78
CA ALA A 24 19.05 17.57 17.98
C ALA A 24 18.24 16.40 18.55
N GLU A 25 17.32 15.85 17.75
CA GLU A 25 16.67 14.58 18.05
C GLU A 25 17.76 13.51 18.12
N GLN A 26 18.10 13.11 19.34
CA GLN A 26 18.71 11.81 19.55
C GLN A 26 17.62 10.80 19.23
N VAL A 27 17.77 10.10 18.10
CA VAL A 27 16.94 8.96 17.73
C VAL A 27 17.16 7.90 18.82
N THR A 28 16.25 7.85 19.79
CA THR A 28 16.25 6.74 20.75
C THR A 28 15.98 5.47 19.97
N PRO A 29 16.83 4.44 20.02
CA PRO A 29 16.45 3.14 19.49
C PRO A 29 15.14 2.73 20.18
N LEU A 30 14.23 2.13 19.42
CA LEU A 30 13.01 1.55 19.96
C LEU A 30 13.42 0.49 21.01
N ASP A 31 13.29 0.83 22.29
CA ASP A 31 13.45 -0.14 23.38
C ASP A 31 12.24 -1.07 23.36
N ILE A 32 12.37 -2.22 22.69
CA ILE A 32 11.39 -3.31 22.80
C ILE A 32 11.55 -3.92 24.20
N ASN A 33 10.78 -3.43 25.17
CA ASN A 33 10.68 -4.05 26.49
C ASN A 33 9.83 -5.33 26.40
N VAL A 34 10.47 -6.46 26.05
CA VAL A 34 9.85 -7.78 26.13
C VAL A 34 9.85 -8.23 27.58
N GLN A 35 8.77 -7.93 28.30
CA GLN A 35 8.56 -8.42 29.66
C GLN A 35 8.15 -9.90 29.58
N ASN A 36 9.17 -10.78 29.59
CA ASN A 36 9.04 -12.23 29.56
C ASN A 36 8.37 -12.78 30.83
N ASN A 37 7.04 -12.80 30.85
CA ASN A 37 6.24 -13.59 31.79
C ASN A 37 5.76 -14.89 31.14
N PHE A 38 6.67 -15.69 30.59
CA PHE A 38 6.34 -17.02 30.08
C PHE A 38 7.08 -18.08 30.88
N SER A 39 6.40 -18.54 31.94
CA SER A 39 6.79 -19.68 32.75
C SER A 39 6.99 -20.92 31.89
N SER A 40 8.15 -21.55 32.07
CA SER A 40 8.66 -22.81 31.54
C SER A 40 7.63 -23.79 30.94
N THR A 41 7.72 -24.05 29.64
CA THR A 41 7.64 -25.39 29.00
C THR A 41 8.15 -25.27 27.55
N ASN A 42 9.00 -26.21 27.11
CA ASN A 42 9.65 -26.38 25.79
C ASN A 42 10.92 -25.55 25.47
N THR A 43 12.09 -26.17 25.63
CA THR A 43 13.40 -25.66 25.21
C THR A 43 13.59 -25.60 23.68
N GLN A 44 12.76 -26.28 22.90
CA GLN A 44 12.80 -26.26 21.43
C GLN A 44 12.23 -24.97 20.82
N SER A 45 11.30 -24.28 21.50
CA SER A 45 10.73 -23.03 21.00
C SER A 45 11.66 -21.82 21.19
N ILE A 46 12.64 -21.90 22.10
CA ILE A 46 13.58 -20.81 22.36
C ILE A 46 14.64 -20.70 21.26
N LEU A 47 15.15 -21.83 20.75
CA LEU A 47 16.13 -21.83 19.65
C LEU A 47 15.53 -21.30 18.33
N ASN A 48 14.28 -21.66 18.03
CA ASN A 48 13.58 -21.11 16.85
C ASN A 48 13.25 -19.61 17.02
N SER A 49 13.00 -19.15 18.25
CA SER A 49 12.71 -17.74 18.50
C SER A 49 13.95 -16.84 18.35
N SER A 50 15.15 -17.33 18.68
CA SER A 50 16.39 -16.56 18.50
C SER A 50 16.71 -16.33 17.03
N ASP A 51 16.51 -17.34 16.18
CA ASP A 51 16.86 -17.26 14.76
C ASP A 51 15.90 -16.34 13.99
N ILE A 52 14.60 -16.43 14.29
CA ILE A 52 13.59 -15.51 13.74
C ILE A 52 13.90 -14.09 14.20
N THR A 53 14.21 -13.88 15.48
CA THR A 53 14.53 -12.55 16.02
C THR A 53 15.78 -11.98 15.36
N SER A 54 16.83 -12.77 15.18
CA SER A 54 18.06 -12.34 14.48
C SER A 54 17.76 -11.92 13.04
N SER A 55 17.01 -12.74 12.31
CA SER A 55 16.62 -12.45 10.91
C SER A 55 15.82 -11.15 10.80
N LEU A 56 14.90 -10.90 11.72
CA LEU A 56 14.12 -9.66 11.74
C LEU A 56 14.98 -8.42 12.04
N ILE A 57 15.98 -8.55 12.91
CA ILE A 57 16.95 -7.48 13.19
C ILE A 57 17.78 -7.18 11.94
N GLU A 58 18.26 -8.21 11.23
CA GLU A 58 19.00 -8.04 9.98
C GLU A 58 18.17 -7.34 8.90
N ILE A 59 16.93 -7.79 8.69
CA ILE A 59 15.99 -7.13 7.75
C ILE A 59 15.74 -5.68 8.15
N ASN A 60 15.58 -5.40 9.44
CA ASN A 60 15.40 -4.03 9.92
C ASN A 60 16.61 -3.14 9.62
N ASN A 61 17.83 -3.65 9.82
CA ASN A 61 19.05 -2.91 9.51
C ASN A 61 19.17 -2.61 8.01
N ILE A 62 18.81 -3.56 7.15
CA ILE A 62 18.78 -3.37 5.69
C ILE A 62 17.75 -2.29 5.33
N TYR A 63 16.54 -2.38 5.88
CA TYR A 63 15.49 -1.39 5.61
C TYR A 63 15.93 0.03 6.01
N ARG A 64 16.52 0.19 7.21
CA ARG A 64 17.06 1.48 7.67
C ARG A 64 18.19 2.00 6.79
N TYR A 65 19.06 1.11 6.29
CA TYR A 65 20.11 1.49 5.37
C TYR A 65 19.53 2.02 4.05
N ILE A 66 18.52 1.35 3.50
CA ILE A 66 17.81 1.80 2.29
C ILE A 66 17.13 3.14 2.55
N ASP A 67 16.35 3.27 3.62
CA ASP A 67 15.64 4.51 3.97
C ASP A 67 16.59 5.72 4.09
N ALA A 68 17.78 5.52 4.65
CA ALA A 68 18.76 6.59 4.82
C ALA A 68 19.60 6.93 3.57
N ASN A 69 19.75 6.00 2.62
CA ASN A 69 20.70 6.13 1.51
C ASN A 69 20.06 6.03 0.12
N PHE A 70 18.79 5.66 0.02
CA PHE A 70 18.10 5.59 -1.26
C PHE A 70 17.88 6.99 -1.83
N LEU A 71 18.01 7.12 -3.15
CA LEU A 71 17.96 8.41 -3.83
C LEU A 71 16.57 9.05 -3.79
N TYR A 72 15.53 8.23 -3.70
CA TYR A 72 14.12 8.65 -3.73
C TYR A 72 13.44 8.36 -2.39
N GLU A 73 12.23 8.90 -2.21
CA GLU A 73 11.39 8.58 -1.07
C GLU A 73 11.01 7.10 -1.09
N VAL A 74 11.14 6.45 0.07
CA VAL A 74 10.78 5.05 0.26
C VAL A 74 9.35 5.00 0.79
N ASP A 75 8.47 4.31 0.08
CA ASP A 75 7.09 4.07 0.51
C ASP A 75 7.06 2.89 1.52
N PRO A 76 6.74 3.13 2.81
CA PRO A 76 6.72 2.08 3.82
C PRO A 76 5.69 0.99 3.53
N ASP A 77 4.57 1.33 2.89
CA ASP A 77 3.54 0.35 2.54
C ASP A 77 4.07 -0.58 1.44
N LYS A 78 4.72 -0.05 0.40
CA LYS A 78 5.33 -0.90 -0.64
C LYS A 78 6.42 -1.81 -0.10
N VAL A 79 7.24 -1.35 0.85
CA VAL A 79 8.25 -2.18 1.49
C VAL A 79 7.60 -3.31 2.31
N LYS A 80 6.55 -3.00 3.07
CA LYS A 80 5.81 -3.99 3.86
C LYS A 80 5.20 -5.09 2.98
N GLU A 81 4.52 -4.72 1.90
CA GLU A 81 3.94 -5.69 0.96
C GLU A 81 5.06 -6.55 0.30
N GLY A 82 6.18 -5.92 -0.09
CA GLY A 82 7.33 -6.62 -0.66
C GLY A 82 7.99 -7.62 0.30
N LEU A 83 8.11 -7.26 1.59
CA LEU A 83 8.61 -8.17 2.63
C LEU A 83 7.67 -9.36 2.82
N ALA A 84 6.35 -9.13 2.89
CA ALA A 84 5.37 -10.19 3.04
C ALA A 84 5.40 -11.17 1.85
N SER A 85 5.43 -10.64 0.62
CA SER A 85 5.58 -11.45 -0.60
C SER A 85 6.89 -12.23 -0.62
N GLY A 86 8.01 -11.61 -0.23
CA GLY A 86 9.31 -12.28 -0.17
C GLY A 86 9.33 -13.44 0.83
N LEU A 87 8.74 -13.26 2.01
CA LEU A 87 8.60 -14.32 3.01
C LEU A 87 7.79 -15.50 2.46
N MET A 88 6.67 -15.23 1.79
CA MET A 88 5.84 -16.28 1.23
C MET A 88 6.54 -17.04 0.09
N ASN A 89 7.19 -16.31 -0.81
CA ASN A 89 7.97 -16.89 -1.92
C ASN A 89 9.13 -17.77 -1.41
N SER A 90 9.68 -17.47 -0.22
CA SER A 90 10.77 -18.26 0.36
C SER A 90 10.37 -19.69 0.77
N LEU A 91 9.06 -19.97 0.87
CA LEU A 91 8.55 -21.31 1.18
C LEU A 91 8.77 -22.31 0.05
N GLY A 92 9.01 -21.84 -1.18
CA GLY A 92 9.21 -22.70 -2.35
C GLY A 92 7.96 -23.50 -2.76
N ASP A 93 6.79 -23.11 -2.27
CA ASP A 93 5.50 -23.69 -2.64
C ASP A 93 4.79 -22.77 -3.65
N GLU A 94 4.53 -23.28 -4.85
CA GLU A 94 3.88 -22.55 -5.94
C GLU A 94 2.47 -22.09 -5.59
N TYR A 95 1.81 -22.75 -4.63
CA TYR A 95 0.45 -22.39 -4.22
C TYR A 95 0.41 -21.42 -3.03
N SER A 96 1.56 -21.13 -2.43
CA SER A 96 1.68 -20.20 -1.32
C SER A 96 2.15 -18.84 -1.83
N TYR A 97 1.26 -17.86 -1.83
CA TYR A 97 1.58 -16.47 -2.16
C TYR A 97 0.81 -15.50 -1.27
N TYR A 98 1.36 -14.29 -1.15
CA TYR A 98 0.75 -13.19 -0.42
C TYR A 98 -0.08 -12.36 -1.39
N ILE A 99 -1.32 -12.04 -1.01
CA ILE A 99 -2.22 -11.20 -1.80
C ILE A 99 -2.13 -9.79 -1.23
N SER A 100 -1.63 -8.87 -2.06
CA SER A 100 -1.52 -7.47 -1.68
C SER A 100 -2.89 -6.81 -1.57
N LYS A 101 -2.96 -5.64 -0.93
CA LYS A 101 -4.22 -4.88 -0.87
C LYS A 101 -4.72 -4.49 -2.25
N GLU A 102 -3.82 -4.15 -3.15
CA GLU A 102 -4.11 -3.79 -4.53
C GLU A 102 -4.68 -4.97 -5.32
N ASP A 103 -4.12 -6.17 -5.12
CA ASP A 103 -4.52 -7.39 -5.85
C ASP A 103 -5.72 -8.10 -5.20
N SER A 104 -6.08 -7.73 -3.97
CA SER A 104 -7.15 -8.37 -3.21
C SER A 104 -8.50 -8.32 -3.92
N GLN A 105 -8.79 -7.26 -4.68
CA GLN A 105 -10.04 -7.15 -5.41
C GLN A 105 -10.07 -8.12 -6.59
N GLU A 106 -9.02 -8.13 -7.40
CA GLU A 106 -8.88 -9.04 -8.54
C GLU A 106 -8.94 -10.50 -8.08
N TYR A 107 -8.22 -10.84 -7.01
CA TYR A 107 -8.28 -12.17 -6.41
C TYR A 107 -9.70 -12.58 -5.96
N ALA A 108 -10.46 -11.64 -5.39
CA ALA A 108 -11.84 -11.90 -4.98
C ALA A 108 -12.77 -12.08 -6.19
N GLU A 109 -12.57 -11.32 -7.26
CA GLU A 109 -13.30 -11.45 -8.53
C GLU A 109 -13.03 -12.82 -9.16
N ASP A 110 -11.76 -13.24 -9.23
CA ASP A 110 -11.34 -14.55 -9.74
C ASP A 110 -11.92 -15.71 -8.91
N THR A 111 -11.84 -15.60 -7.58
CA THR A 111 -12.33 -16.65 -6.66
C THR A 111 -13.85 -16.75 -6.67
N SER A 112 -14.55 -15.61 -6.73
CA SER A 112 -16.02 -15.57 -6.76
C SER A 112 -16.60 -15.89 -8.14
N GLY A 113 -15.79 -15.80 -9.19
CA GLY A 113 -16.23 -15.87 -10.59
C GLY A 113 -17.18 -14.74 -10.99
N THR A 114 -17.30 -13.71 -10.15
CA THR A 114 -18.21 -12.58 -10.37
C THR A 114 -17.41 -11.39 -10.87
N TYR A 115 -17.47 -11.16 -12.17
CA TYR A 115 -16.79 -10.04 -12.82
C TYR A 115 -17.77 -8.90 -13.06
N VAL A 116 -17.36 -7.67 -12.72
CA VAL A 116 -18.13 -6.45 -13.02
C VAL A 116 -17.47 -5.73 -14.19
N GLY A 117 -18.15 -5.73 -15.34
CA GLY A 117 -17.72 -4.97 -16.52
C GLY A 117 -18.64 -3.81 -16.86
N ILE A 118 -18.24 -2.98 -17.81
CA ILE A 118 -19.08 -1.92 -18.37
C ILE A 118 -20.26 -2.47 -19.21
N GLY A 119 -20.21 -3.75 -19.57
CA GLY A 119 -21.29 -4.43 -20.28
C GLY A 119 -21.30 -4.15 -21.78
N THR A 120 -20.19 -4.43 -22.46
CA THR A 120 -20.03 -4.27 -23.91
C THR A 120 -19.28 -5.43 -24.54
N TYR A 121 -19.59 -5.75 -25.78
CA TYR A 121 -18.70 -6.52 -26.65
C TYR A 121 -17.63 -5.60 -27.24
N LEU A 122 -16.37 -5.98 -27.11
CA LEU A 122 -15.21 -5.24 -27.63
C LEU A 122 -14.55 -6.01 -28.77
N THR A 123 -13.93 -5.27 -29.69
CA THR A 123 -13.06 -5.81 -30.74
C THR A 123 -11.81 -4.96 -30.87
N LYS A 124 -10.67 -5.59 -31.13
CA LYS A 124 -9.41 -4.91 -31.44
C LYS A 124 -8.93 -5.40 -32.80
N MET A 125 -8.74 -4.48 -33.74
CA MET A 125 -8.21 -4.81 -35.07
C MET A 125 -6.75 -5.29 -34.95
N ASN A 126 -6.32 -6.16 -35.86
CA ASN A 126 -5.06 -6.91 -35.75
C ASN A 126 -3.83 -5.99 -35.57
N PRO A 127 -2.98 -6.23 -34.54
CA PRO A 127 -1.83 -5.38 -34.24
C PRO A 127 -0.72 -5.38 -35.32
N SER A 128 -0.70 -6.36 -36.23
CA SER A 128 0.30 -6.42 -37.32
C SER A 128 0.13 -5.32 -38.39
N TYR A 129 -1.01 -4.62 -38.40
CA TYR A 129 -1.24 -3.51 -39.32
C TYR A 129 -1.80 -2.31 -38.55
N THR A 130 -0.98 -1.28 -38.39
CA THR A 130 -1.36 -0.02 -37.76
C THR A 130 -1.24 1.10 -38.79
N ASP A 131 -2.35 1.79 -39.07
CA ASP A 131 -2.36 3.04 -39.83
C ASP A 131 -2.74 4.18 -38.90
N TYR A 132 -1.79 5.08 -38.61
CA TYR A 132 -2.03 6.25 -37.76
C TYR A 132 -3.04 7.24 -38.36
N LYS A 133 -3.44 7.08 -39.62
CA LYS A 133 -4.52 7.86 -40.25
C LYS A 133 -5.91 7.26 -40.02
N ASP A 134 -6.00 5.99 -39.62
CA ASP A 134 -7.26 5.33 -39.28
C ASP A 134 -7.24 4.85 -37.82
N PRO A 135 -7.94 5.55 -36.90
CA PRO A 135 -7.98 5.19 -35.49
C PRO A 135 -8.50 3.78 -35.22
N LYS A 136 -9.27 3.18 -36.12
CA LYS A 136 -9.80 1.81 -35.96
C LYS A 136 -8.72 0.73 -36.01
N THR A 137 -7.54 1.05 -36.56
CA THR A 137 -6.44 0.09 -36.71
C THR A 137 -5.66 -0.14 -35.42
N TYR A 138 -5.68 0.82 -34.49
CA TYR A 138 -4.96 0.73 -33.21
C TYR A 138 -5.84 0.86 -31.97
N MET A 139 -7.01 1.50 -32.07
CA MET A 139 -7.93 1.67 -30.94
C MET A 139 -8.83 0.44 -30.73
N VAL A 140 -9.30 0.26 -29.50
CA VAL A 140 -10.34 -0.73 -29.18
C VAL A 140 -11.71 -0.18 -29.60
N GLN A 141 -12.45 -0.97 -30.37
CA GLN A 141 -13.77 -0.61 -30.86
C GLN A 141 -14.86 -1.37 -30.09
N ILE A 142 -15.96 -0.67 -29.79
CA ILE A 142 -17.15 -1.26 -29.20
C ILE A 142 -18.01 -1.87 -30.30
N VAL A 143 -18.23 -3.19 -30.24
CA VAL A 143 -19.09 -3.91 -31.19
C VAL A 143 -20.55 -3.60 -30.88
N SER A 144 -20.98 -3.81 -29.63
CA SER A 144 -22.31 -3.47 -29.14
C SER A 144 -22.34 -3.46 -27.62
N PRO A 145 -23.02 -2.49 -26.97
CA PRO A 145 -23.37 -2.61 -25.56
C PRO A 145 -24.45 -3.68 -25.36
N PHE A 146 -24.51 -4.26 -24.15
CA PHE A 146 -25.64 -5.09 -23.76
C PHE A 146 -26.89 -4.21 -23.56
N PRO A 147 -28.05 -4.54 -24.17
CA PRO A 147 -29.27 -3.78 -24.00
C PRO A 147 -29.65 -3.62 -22.53
N GLY A 148 -29.88 -2.38 -22.08
CA GLY A 148 -30.18 -2.07 -20.68
C GLY A 148 -29.01 -2.22 -19.70
N GLY A 149 -27.81 -2.60 -20.16
CA GLY A 149 -26.58 -2.70 -19.38
C GLY A 149 -25.97 -1.32 -19.04
N PRO A 150 -24.91 -1.28 -18.20
CA PRO A 150 -24.30 -0.01 -17.78
C PRO A 150 -23.85 0.88 -18.96
N ALA A 151 -23.19 0.32 -19.97
CA ALA A 151 -22.76 1.05 -21.16
C ALA A 151 -23.91 1.61 -22.00
N ASP A 152 -24.99 0.84 -22.22
CA ASP A 152 -26.16 1.32 -22.97
C ASP A 152 -26.84 2.48 -22.25
N ARG A 153 -26.97 2.39 -20.91
CA ARG A 153 -27.48 3.49 -20.08
C ARG A 153 -26.58 4.71 -20.07
N ALA A 154 -25.26 4.52 -20.19
CA ALA A 154 -24.29 5.59 -20.34
C ALA A 154 -24.31 6.23 -21.75
N GLY A 155 -25.10 5.69 -22.68
CA GLY A 155 -25.24 6.22 -24.04
C GLY A 155 -24.16 5.77 -25.01
N ILE A 156 -23.31 4.81 -24.63
CA ILE A 156 -22.31 4.20 -25.49
C ILE A 156 -22.99 3.49 -26.66
N ARG A 157 -22.45 3.63 -27.87
CA ARG A 157 -23.00 3.06 -29.10
C ARG A 157 -22.04 2.10 -29.79
N ALA A 158 -22.62 1.29 -30.65
CA ALA A 158 -21.85 0.45 -31.57
C ALA A 158 -20.95 1.33 -32.45
N ASN A 159 -19.72 0.87 -32.65
CA ASN A 159 -18.62 1.54 -33.36
C ASN A 159 -17.90 2.68 -32.63
N ASP A 160 -18.25 2.95 -31.36
CA ASP A 160 -17.46 3.88 -30.54
C ASP A 160 -16.02 3.35 -30.38
N LEU A 161 -15.06 4.27 -30.37
CA LEU A 161 -13.64 3.97 -30.17
C LEU A 161 -13.22 4.41 -28.78
N ILE A 162 -12.63 3.48 -28.02
CA ILE A 162 -12.11 3.75 -26.69
C ILE A 162 -10.72 4.37 -26.85
N SER A 163 -10.58 5.61 -26.40
CA SER A 163 -9.31 6.34 -26.45
C SER A 163 -8.52 6.25 -25.15
N HIS A 164 -9.20 6.27 -24.01
CA HIS A 164 -8.57 6.24 -22.69
C HIS A 164 -9.45 5.46 -21.72
N VAL A 165 -8.83 4.79 -20.74
CA VAL A 165 -9.50 4.21 -19.58
C VAL A 165 -8.89 4.84 -18.34
N ASN A 166 -9.70 5.50 -17.51
CA ASN A 166 -9.24 6.24 -16.33
C ASN A 166 -8.10 7.24 -16.63
N GLY A 167 -8.11 7.83 -17.85
CA GLY A 167 -7.08 8.77 -18.30
C GLY A 167 -5.76 8.13 -18.73
N GLN A 168 -5.70 6.80 -18.87
CA GLN A 168 -4.56 6.07 -19.43
C GLN A 168 -4.90 5.62 -20.86
N ASP A 169 -3.92 5.79 -21.78
CA ASP A 169 -3.99 5.38 -23.19
C ASP A 169 -3.95 3.85 -23.36
#